data_AF-A0A430MAX0-F1
#
_entry.id   AF-A0A430MAX0-F1
#
_cell.length_a   1.000
_cell.length_b   1.000
_cell.length_c   1.000
_cell.angle_alpha   90.00
_cell.angle_beta   90.00
_cell.angle_gamma   90.00
#
_symmetry.space_group_name_H-M   'P 1'
#
loop_
_entity.id
_entity.type
_entity.pdbx_description
1 polymer ?
#
loop_
_entity_poly.entity_id
_entity_poly.type
_entity_poly.pdbx_seq_one_letter_code
_entity_poly.pdbx_strand_id
1 'polypeptide(L)'
;MQDSIVNPSNDSNIAALFTCPSGNCTFTAYADHPGQPDDEKVSHASLGMCSRCEDVSELVERVAQLKTEQIIVSLLVSSAIISDNDTERLEIKTGNPATPGTRYLSASLTGNLTWARKVVSREFVNTARWSAANFTILAFSQEHCKTLENGTISCPLSTSNASDATAWSQLTDYIAATCILYPCVKHYAGEVKNGALKERVVKNTPLRLQKPEPLWDGDETLPQTFMRGVQTPWLVNGTLYTSSNMTSASEKLPSPAKETVSVLFKDWANEDLDAPSEYTNVTAPRECVASLWPAFILAFRRELTGTFDAYCRPQGFQAEYVACFGSNGGNSLAMAAILHPRTTNLDSIRENIDSMAMRITTEMRRAGWGPYAMASTASKGDAWENRTCLHVAWAWFALPLTLLVLCAVMISWIIVKELLNRDTSVVWKGSVLAFLLRDHVPTIEIMSMREVDAAAKGLEVKLQKQE
;
A
#
# COMPACT_ATOMS: atom_id res chain seq x y z
N MET A 1 -1.65 1.52 -16.01
CA MET A 1 -1.47 0.21 -16.67
C MET A 1 -0.42 0.29 -17.76
N GLN A 2 -0.63 1.09 -18.82
CA GLN A 2 0.39 1.24 -19.87
C GLN A 2 1.71 1.80 -19.32
N ASP A 3 1.66 2.87 -18.50
CA ASP A 3 2.84 3.46 -17.87
C ASP A 3 3.66 2.46 -17.03
N SER A 4 2.99 1.59 -16.27
CA SER A 4 3.66 0.56 -15.44
C SER A 4 4.30 -0.57 -16.26
N ILE A 5 3.88 -0.77 -17.51
CA ILE A 5 4.50 -1.75 -18.42
C ILE A 5 5.67 -1.11 -19.17
N VAL A 6 5.55 0.16 -19.53
CA VAL A 6 6.63 0.92 -20.21
C VAL A 6 7.78 1.23 -19.25
N ASN A 7 7.46 1.48 -17.98
CA ASN A 7 8.43 1.74 -16.92
C ASN A 7 8.13 0.80 -15.75
N PRO A 8 8.56 -0.47 -15.83
CA PRO A 8 8.36 -1.43 -14.76
C PRO A 8 9.05 -0.93 -13.49
N SER A 9 8.30 -0.87 -12.40
CA SER A 9 8.84 -0.51 -11.10
C SER A 9 8.16 -1.34 -10.04
N ASN A 10 8.98 -1.96 -9.20
CA ASN A 10 8.52 -2.65 -8.00
C ASN A 10 8.23 -1.68 -6.84
N ASP A 11 8.56 -0.40 -6.99
CA ASP A 11 8.19 0.62 -6.01
C ASP A 11 6.73 1.03 -6.23
N SER A 12 5.85 0.35 -5.50
CA SER A 12 4.54 0.90 -5.20
C SER A 12 4.78 2.24 -4.50
N ASN A 13 4.43 3.36 -5.14
CA ASN A 13 4.56 4.69 -4.54
C ASN A 13 3.53 4.85 -3.40
N ILE A 14 3.75 4.13 -2.31
CA ILE A 14 2.90 4.02 -1.12
C ILE A 14 3.08 5.20 -0.18
N ALA A 15 4.05 6.08 -0.44
CA ALA A 15 4.29 7.27 0.35
C ALA A 15 3.03 8.15 0.42
N ALA A 16 2.28 8.24 -0.68
CA ALA A 16 1.00 8.98 -0.71
C ALA A 16 -0.14 8.31 0.07
N LEU A 17 -0.01 7.03 0.42
CA LEU A 17 -1.00 6.26 1.17
C LEU A 17 -0.70 6.19 2.68
N PHE A 18 0.45 6.71 3.11
CA PHE A 18 0.94 6.60 4.48
C PHE A 18 0.99 7.96 5.15
N THR A 19 0.55 8.03 6.41
CA THR A 19 0.65 9.23 7.24
C THR A 19 1.10 8.84 8.63
N CYS A 20 2.24 9.37 9.06
CA CYS A 20 2.79 9.16 10.39
C CYS A 20 3.18 10.51 11.02
N PRO A 21 2.28 11.15 11.77
CA PRO A 21 2.52 12.49 12.32
C PRO A 21 3.74 12.56 13.26
N SER A 22 4.03 11.50 14.00
CA SER A 22 5.15 11.46 14.95
C SER A 22 6.49 11.09 14.32
N GLY A 23 6.50 10.60 13.07
CA GLY A 23 7.68 9.98 12.44
C GLY A 23 8.09 8.62 13.01
N ASN A 24 7.48 8.18 14.12
CA ASN A 24 7.71 6.89 14.76
C ASN A 24 6.38 6.14 14.94
N CYS A 25 5.97 5.43 13.89
CA CYS A 25 4.75 4.64 13.85
C CYS A 25 5.08 3.15 13.70
N THR A 26 4.33 2.31 14.40
CA THR A 26 4.47 0.85 14.34
C THR A 26 3.14 0.20 14.00
N PHE A 27 3.18 -0.87 13.21
CA PHE A 27 2.00 -1.67 12.90
C PHE A 27 2.12 -3.01 13.60
N THR A 28 1.16 -3.30 14.49
CA THR A 28 1.13 -4.57 15.21
C THR A 28 0.80 -5.70 14.24
N ALA A 29 1.66 -6.71 14.17
CA ALA A 29 1.48 -7.88 13.33
C ALA A 29 0.89 -9.05 14.14
N TYR A 30 -0.12 -9.70 13.58
CA TYR A 30 -0.85 -10.81 14.20
C TYR A 30 -0.58 -12.13 13.48
N ALA A 31 -0.58 -13.22 14.24
CA ALA A 31 -0.54 -14.57 13.71
C ALA A 31 -1.96 -15.05 13.36
N ASP A 32 -2.10 -15.77 12.25
CA ASP A 32 -3.33 -16.44 11.85
C ASP A 32 -3.50 -17.80 12.56
N HIS A 33 -2.40 -18.46 12.91
CA HIS A 33 -2.44 -19.77 13.57
C HIS A 33 -1.34 -19.91 14.63
N PRO A 34 -1.53 -20.80 15.63
CA PRO A 34 -0.52 -21.05 16.65
C PRO A 34 0.79 -21.56 16.03
N GLY A 35 1.92 -20.99 16.44
CA GLY A 35 3.25 -21.37 15.97
C GLY A 35 3.68 -20.73 14.64
N GLN A 36 2.90 -19.79 14.10
CA GLN A 36 3.28 -19.07 12.89
C GLN A 36 4.55 -18.23 13.12
N PRO A 37 5.56 -18.30 12.21
CA PRO A 37 6.77 -17.49 12.29
C PRO A 37 6.51 -15.98 12.36
N ASP A 38 7.38 -15.23 13.02
CA ASP A 38 7.25 -13.77 13.17
C ASP A 38 7.27 -13.04 11.82
N ASP A 39 8.04 -13.54 10.86
CA ASP A 39 8.13 -13.03 9.51
C ASP A 39 6.90 -13.39 8.64
N GLU A 40 6.01 -14.25 9.12
CA GLU A 40 4.74 -14.54 8.45
C GLU A 40 3.54 -13.85 9.11
N LYS A 41 3.77 -13.07 10.16
CA LYS A 41 2.71 -12.29 10.81
C LYS A 41 2.23 -11.17 9.90
N VAL A 42 0.94 -10.90 9.98
CA VAL A 42 0.25 -9.93 9.13
C VAL A 42 -0.09 -8.70 9.96
N SER A 43 0.37 -7.53 9.52
CA SER A 43 0.01 -6.25 10.14
C SER A 43 -1.30 -5.70 9.58
N HIS A 44 -1.49 -5.82 8.27
CA HIS A 44 -2.69 -5.36 7.58
C HIS A 44 -2.85 -6.07 6.26
N ALA A 45 -4.05 -6.00 5.69
CA ALA A 45 -4.36 -6.57 4.40
C ALA A 45 -5.07 -5.55 3.51
N SER A 46 -4.98 -5.74 2.19
CA SER A 46 -5.73 -4.94 1.24
C SER A 46 -6.24 -5.81 0.09
N LEU A 47 -7.36 -5.39 -0.50
CA LEU A 47 -7.72 -5.82 -1.84
C LEU A 47 -6.65 -5.35 -2.83
N GLY A 48 -6.33 -6.19 -3.79
CA GLY A 48 -5.37 -5.88 -4.84
C GLY A 48 -5.50 -6.82 -6.02
N MET A 49 -4.56 -6.66 -6.94
CA MET A 49 -4.36 -7.54 -8.08
C MET A 49 -3.05 -8.31 -7.90
N CYS A 50 -3.11 -9.61 -8.10
CA CYS A 50 -1.98 -10.52 -8.09
C CYS A 50 -1.74 -11.04 -9.51
N SER A 51 -0.49 -11.36 -9.79
CA SER A 51 -0.03 -11.86 -11.08
C SER A 51 0.84 -13.08 -10.89
N ARG A 52 0.85 -13.95 -11.91
CA ARG A 52 1.77 -15.07 -12.02
C ARG A 52 1.97 -15.39 -13.50
N CYS A 53 3.19 -15.69 -13.90
CA CYS A 53 3.53 -16.09 -15.27
C CYS A 53 4.36 -17.38 -15.25
N GLU A 54 4.01 -18.30 -16.14
CA GLU A 54 4.66 -19.59 -16.32
C GLU A 54 5.11 -19.77 -17.77
N ASP A 55 6.20 -20.50 -17.96
CA ASP A 55 6.72 -20.86 -19.28
C ASP A 55 5.88 -21.98 -19.90
N VAL A 56 5.50 -21.79 -21.16
CA VAL A 56 4.75 -22.75 -21.97
C VAL A 56 5.43 -23.02 -23.32
N SER A 57 6.72 -22.66 -23.44
CA SER A 57 7.52 -22.82 -24.67
C SER A 57 7.62 -24.28 -25.13
N GLU A 58 7.52 -25.25 -24.22
CA GLU A 58 7.50 -26.68 -24.54
C GLU A 58 6.26 -27.10 -25.35
N LEU A 59 5.18 -26.32 -25.32
CA LEU A 59 3.94 -26.60 -26.06
C LEU A 59 3.93 -25.97 -27.47
N VAL A 60 4.99 -25.25 -27.83
CA VAL A 60 5.09 -24.56 -29.11
C VAL A 60 5.42 -25.56 -30.22
N GLU A 61 4.62 -25.52 -31.28
CA GLU A 61 4.82 -26.34 -32.47
C GLU A 61 5.48 -25.51 -33.59
N ARG A 62 6.52 -26.09 -34.21
CA ARG A 62 7.20 -25.49 -35.36
C ARG A 62 6.67 -26.07 -36.66
N VAL A 63 6.28 -25.19 -37.59
CA VAL A 63 5.92 -25.55 -38.96
C VAL A 63 6.78 -24.77 -39.94
N ALA A 64 7.70 -25.47 -40.61
CA ALA A 64 8.48 -24.88 -41.69
C ALA A 64 7.66 -24.92 -43.00
N GLN A 65 7.42 -23.76 -43.63
CA GLN A 65 6.78 -23.72 -44.94
C GLN A 65 7.85 -23.74 -46.04
N LEU A 66 7.92 -24.86 -46.75
CA LEU A 66 8.88 -25.12 -47.83
C LEU A 66 8.78 -24.16 -49.04
N LYS A 67 7.70 -23.36 -49.16
CA LYS A 67 7.45 -22.50 -50.33
C LYS A 67 7.84 -21.02 -50.15
N THR A 68 8.08 -20.55 -48.93
CA THR A 68 8.20 -19.12 -48.62
C THR A 68 9.45 -18.73 -47.83
N GLU A 69 10.36 -19.67 -47.52
CA GLU A 69 11.51 -19.47 -46.61
C GLU A 69 11.10 -18.88 -45.23
N GLN A 70 9.80 -18.92 -44.89
CA GLN A 70 9.28 -18.45 -43.62
C GLN A 70 9.13 -19.62 -42.65
N ILE A 71 9.58 -19.40 -41.43
CA ILE A 71 9.33 -20.30 -40.31
C ILE A 71 8.12 -19.77 -39.56
N ILE A 72 7.10 -20.61 -39.47
CA ILE A 72 5.90 -20.35 -38.68
C ILE A 72 6.08 -21.11 -37.37
N VAL A 73 5.95 -20.38 -36.27
CA VAL A 73 5.93 -20.91 -34.92
C VAL A 73 4.52 -20.70 -34.41
N SER A 74 3.88 -21.78 -33.97
CA SER A 74 2.48 -21.75 -33.56
C SER A 74 2.29 -22.35 -32.17
N LEU A 75 1.35 -21.78 -31.41
CA LEU A 75 0.94 -22.29 -30.11
C LEU A 75 -0.58 -22.45 -30.11
N LEU A 76 -1.05 -23.64 -29.76
CA LEU A 76 -2.47 -23.93 -29.60
C LEU A 76 -2.93 -23.47 -28.22
N VAL A 77 -3.81 -22.46 -28.17
CA VAL A 77 -4.22 -21.81 -26.91
C VAL A 77 -5.68 -22.09 -26.53
N SER A 78 -6.39 -22.94 -27.29
CA SER A 78 -7.75 -23.38 -26.97
C SER A 78 -7.94 -24.87 -27.21
N SER A 79 -8.73 -25.51 -26.33
CA SER A 79 -9.20 -26.90 -26.46
C SER A 79 -10.73 -26.96 -26.55
N ALA A 80 -11.37 -26.03 -27.28
CA ALA A 80 -12.82 -26.06 -27.42
C ALA A 80 -13.25 -27.31 -28.24
N ILE A 81 -13.96 -28.21 -27.56
CA ILE A 81 -14.72 -29.34 -28.13
C ILE A 81 -16.08 -28.84 -28.71
N ILE A 82 -16.29 -27.53 -28.83
CA ILE A 82 -17.60 -26.97 -29.21
C ILE A 82 -17.48 -26.19 -30.52
N SER A 83 -18.09 -26.80 -31.54
CA SER A 83 -18.35 -26.31 -32.89
C SER A 83 -17.15 -26.15 -33.84
N ASP A 84 -17.32 -26.76 -35.01
CA ASP A 84 -16.45 -26.78 -36.19
C ASP A 84 -15.59 -25.51 -36.39
N ASN A 85 -14.28 -25.75 -36.40
CA ASN A 85 -13.27 -25.12 -37.28
C ASN A 85 -12.39 -23.95 -36.79
N ASP A 86 -12.58 -23.38 -35.59
CA ASP A 86 -11.67 -22.34 -35.08
C ASP A 86 -10.90 -22.79 -33.82
N THR A 87 -9.83 -23.57 -34.02
CA THR A 87 -8.80 -23.69 -32.99
C THR A 87 -8.08 -22.36 -32.86
N GLU A 88 -8.22 -21.68 -31.72
CA GLU A 88 -7.47 -20.46 -31.45
C GLU A 88 -5.97 -20.77 -31.39
N ARG A 89 -5.20 -20.23 -32.33
CA ARG A 89 -3.76 -20.44 -32.48
C ARG A 89 -3.04 -19.10 -32.47
N LEU A 90 -2.04 -18.98 -31.62
CA LEU A 90 -1.07 -17.88 -31.69
C LEU A 90 0.00 -18.24 -32.71
N GLU A 91 0.34 -17.30 -33.60
CA GLU A 91 1.36 -17.52 -34.63
C GLU A 91 2.33 -16.34 -34.70
N ILE A 92 3.62 -16.66 -34.68
CA ILE A 92 4.71 -15.74 -35.07
C ILE A 92 5.40 -16.28 -36.33
N LYS A 93 5.85 -15.37 -37.18
CA LYS A 93 6.36 -15.68 -38.52
C LYS A 93 7.67 -14.93 -38.74
N THR A 94 8.74 -15.65 -39.06
CA THR A 94 10.00 -15.06 -39.48
C THR A 94 9.85 -14.43 -40.87
N GLY A 95 10.78 -13.55 -41.23
CA GLY A 95 10.82 -12.99 -42.58
C GLY A 95 11.22 -11.52 -42.63
N ASN A 96 11.42 -11.05 -43.86
CA ASN A 96 11.72 -9.66 -44.16
C ASN A 96 10.55 -8.75 -43.72
N PRO A 97 10.82 -7.54 -43.18
CA PRO A 97 9.80 -6.52 -42.91
C PRO A 97 8.85 -6.23 -44.07
N ALA A 98 9.32 -6.38 -45.31
CA ALA A 98 8.52 -6.17 -46.52
C ALA A 98 7.57 -7.33 -46.84
N THR A 99 7.73 -8.51 -46.22
CA THR A 99 6.89 -9.67 -46.49
C THR A 99 5.54 -9.53 -45.77
N PRO A 100 4.40 -9.59 -46.49
CA PRO A 100 3.09 -9.58 -45.86
C PRO A 100 2.93 -10.75 -44.88
N GLY A 101 2.52 -10.47 -43.65
CA GLY A 101 2.23 -11.48 -42.63
C GLY A 101 3.37 -11.77 -41.64
N THR A 102 4.54 -11.13 -41.76
CA THR A 102 5.60 -11.19 -40.74
C THR A 102 5.06 -10.71 -39.38
N ARG A 103 5.22 -11.52 -38.33
CA ARG A 103 4.73 -11.25 -36.97
C ARG A 103 5.81 -11.68 -35.97
N TYR A 104 6.32 -10.74 -35.18
CA TYR A 104 7.38 -11.01 -34.20
C TYR A 104 6.86 -11.33 -32.80
N LEU A 105 5.63 -10.91 -32.51
CA LEU A 105 4.91 -11.28 -31.30
C LEU A 105 3.44 -11.46 -31.64
N SER A 106 2.81 -12.43 -30.99
CA SER A 106 1.36 -12.59 -30.96
C SER A 106 0.96 -12.87 -29.52
N ALA A 107 -0.07 -12.18 -29.04
CA ALA A 107 -0.66 -12.39 -27.74
C ALA A 107 -2.18 -12.47 -27.84
N SER A 108 -2.79 -13.32 -27.02
CA SER A 108 -4.24 -13.46 -26.91
C SER A 108 -4.65 -13.50 -25.44
N LEU A 109 -5.83 -12.98 -25.15
CA LEU A 109 -6.48 -13.06 -23.86
C LEU A 109 -7.42 -14.27 -23.81
N THR A 110 -6.88 -15.46 -23.53
CA THR A 110 -7.66 -16.70 -23.47
C THR A 110 -8.28 -16.93 -22.09
N GLY A 111 -9.60 -17.09 -22.00
CA GLY A 111 -10.26 -17.35 -20.71
C GLY A 111 -9.87 -18.68 -20.04
N ASN A 112 -9.57 -19.69 -20.85
CA ASN A 112 -9.29 -21.06 -20.40
C ASN A 112 -7.81 -21.44 -20.61
N LEU A 113 -7.12 -21.83 -19.53
CA LEU A 113 -5.72 -22.30 -19.58
C LEU A 113 -5.55 -23.81 -19.36
N THR A 114 -6.61 -24.62 -19.50
CA THR A 114 -6.53 -26.08 -19.32
C THR A 114 -5.64 -26.76 -20.36
N TRP A 115 -5.44 -26.15 -21.54
CA TRP A 115 -4.52 -26.63 -22.57
C TRP A 115 -3.07 -26.68 -22.06
N ALA A 116 -2.69 -25.78 -21.12
CA ALA A 116 -1.33 -25.68 -20.59
C ALA A 116 -1.03 -26.71 -19.48
N ARG A 117 -2.02 -27.49 -19.03
CA ARG A 117 -1.91 -28.40 -17.86
C ARG A 117 -0.81 -29.46 -17.92
N LYS A 118 -0.21 -29.67 -19.10
CA LYS A 118 0.90 -30.61 -19.30
C LYS A 118 2.25 -30.07 -18.82
N VAL A 119 2.42 -28.74 -18.80
CA VAL A 119 3.71 -28.08 -18.53
C VAL A 119 3.65 -27.13 -17.33
N VAL A 120 2.47 -26.58 -17.01
CA VAL A 120 2.28 -25.70 -15.85
C VAL A 120 1.74 -26.46 -14.64
N SER A 121 2.00 -25.93 -13.45
CA SER A 121 1.51 -26.51 -12.19
C SER A 121 -0.02 -26.53 -12.09
N ARG A 122 -0.57 -27.52 -11.37
CA ARG A 122 -2.02 -27.63 -11.12
C ARG A 122 -2.54 -26.41 -10.34
N GLU A 123 -1.75 -25.89 -9.40
CA GLU A 123 -2.04 -24.65 -8.66
C GLU A 123 -2.22 -23.47 -9.62
N PHE A 124 -1.35 -23.31 -10.63
CA PHE A 124 -1.45 -22.22 -11.59
C PHE A 124 -2.76 -22.27 -12.39
N VAL A 125 -3.12 -23.44 -12.93
CA VAL A 125 -4.37 -23.59 -13.68
C VAL A 125 -5.59 -23.39 -12.77
N ASN A 126 -5.54 -23.88 -11.53
CA ASN A 126 -6.61 -23.63 -10.56
C ASN A 126 -6.71 -22.15 -10.20
N THR A 127 -5.61 -21.40 -10.14
CA THR A 127 -5.65 -19.95 -9.90
C THR A 127 -6.24 -19.21 -11.10
N ALA A 128 -5.90 -19.66 -12.33
CA ALA A 128 -6.40 -19.10 -13.58
C ALA A 128 -7.94 -19.15 -13.68
N ARG A 129 -8.58 -20.13 -13.04
CA ARG A 129 -10.05 -20.25 -12.95
C ARG A 129 -10.73 -19.06 -12.26
N TRP A 130 -10.02 -18.40 -11.36
CA TRP A 130 -10.52 -17.30 -10.53
C TRP A 130 -9.94 -15.95 -10.97
N SER A 131 -9.22 -15.93 -12.08
CA SER A 131 -8.58 -14.72 -12.56
C SER A 131 -9.57 -13.75 -13.21
N ALA A 132 -9.21 -12.47 -13.20
CA ALA A 132 -9.91 -11.45 -13.97
C ALA A 132 -9.51 -11.51 -15.45
N ALA A 133 -8.26 -11.94 -15.71
CA ALA A 133 -7.70 -12.05 -17.03
C ALA A 133 -6.60 -13.11 -17.07
N ASN A 134 -6.60 -13.85 -18.17
CA ASN A 134 -5.62 -14.86 -18.54
C ASN A 134 -5.16 -14.47 -19.94
N PHE A 135 -3.85 -14.32 -20.15
CA PHE A 135 -3.32 -14.04 -21.48
C PHE A 135 -2.05 -14.82 -21.74
N THR A 136 -1.86 -15.17 -23.00
CA THR A 136 -0.75 -15.95 -23.49
C THR A 136 0.00 -15.14 -24.52
N ILE A 137 1.33 -15.11 -24.40
CA ILE A 137 2.24 -14.34 -25.24
C ILE A 137 3.18 -15.33 -25.92
N LEU A 138 3.29 -15.22 -27.24
CA LEU A 138 4.28 -15.93 -28.06
C LEU A 138 5.12 -14.89 -28.79
N ALA A 139 6.44 -14.90 -28.60
CA ALA A 139 7.33 -13.91 -29.18
C ALA A 139 8.66 -14.53 -29.61
N PHE A 140 9.34 -13.91 -30.59
CA PHE A 140 10.73 -14.22 -30.87
C PHE A 140 11.64 -13.71 -29.74
N SER A 141 12.61 -14.52 -29.35
CA SER A 141 13.52 -14.30 -28.23
C SER A 141 14.87 -14.95 -28.50
N GLN A 142 15.94 -14.52 -27.82
CA GLN A 142 17.21 -15.23 -27.79
C GLN A 142 17.47 -15.98 -26.47
N GLU A 143 16.48 -16.08 -25.58
CA GLU A 143 16.62 -16.67 -24.24
C GLU A 143 17.21 -18.09 -24.26
N HIS A 144 16.76 -18.92 -25.21
CA HIS A 144 17.22 -20.31 -25.35
C HIS A 144 18.45 -20.46 -26.25
N CYS A 145 18.98 -19.35 -26.79
CA CYS A 145 20.16 -19.38 -27.64
C CYS A 145 21.44 -19.48 -26.79
N LYS A 146 22.37 -20.32 -27.23
CA LYS A 146 23.67 -20.53 -26.57
C LYS A 146 24.78 -19.89 -27.39
N THR A 147 25.74 -19.26 -26.71
CA THR A 147 26.98 -18.82 -27.35
C THR A 147 27.98 -19.97 -27.32
N LEU A 148 28.40 -20.43 -28.50
CA LEU A 148 29.43 -21.45 -28.68
C LEU A 148 30.82 -20.87 -28.39
N GLU A 149 31.82 -21.72 -28.12
CA GLU A 149 33.19 -21.32 -27.79
C GLU A 149 33.84 -20.43 -28.88
N ASN A 150 33.41 -20.56 -30.14
CA ASN A 150 33.85 -19.75 -31.26
C ASN A 150 33.17 -18.36 -31.34
N GLY A 151 32.36 -17.97 -30.34
CA GLY A 151 31.58 -16.74 -30.33
C GLY A 151 30.32 -16.77 -31.22
N THR A 152 30.01 -17.91 -31.81
CA THR A 152 28.81 -18.09 -32.67
C THR A 152 27.58 -18.35 -31.81
N ILE A 153 26.47 -17.68 -32.09
CA ILE A 153 25.20 -17.93 -31.40
C ILE A 153 24.49 -19.11 -32.08
N SER A 154 24.01 -20.07 -31.31
CA SER A 154 23.20 -21.20 -31.76
C SER A 154 21.86 -21.20 -31.04
N CYS A 155 20.78 -21.17 -31.81
CA CYS A 155 19.41 -21.18 -31.30
C CYS A 155 18.72 -22.50 -31.70
N PRO A 156 17.91 -23.12 -30.83
CA PRO A 156 17.09 -24.30 -31.15
C PRO A 156 16.26 -24.21 -32.44
N LEU A 157 15.72 -23.03 -32.77
CA LEU A 157 15.01 -22.81 -34.04
C LEU A 157 15.90 -22.77 -35.29
N SER A 158 17.22 -22.57 -35.13
CA SER A 158 18.17 -22.48 -36.24
C SER A 158 18.63 -23.86 -36.67
N THR A 159 18.32 -24.25 -37.91
CA THR A 159 18.75 -25.52 -38.50
C THR A 159 20.01 -25.36 -39.34
N SER A 160 20.81 -26.42 -39.45
CA SER A 160 22.16 -26.45 -40.05
C SER A 160 22.29 -25.94 -41.48
N ASN A 161 21.19 -25.83 -42.23
CA ASN A 161 21.22 -25.44 -43.63
C ASN A 161 20.79 -23.99 -43.90
N ALA A 162 20.47 -23.20 -42.86
CA ALA A 162 19.81 -21.93 -43.15
C ALA A 162 19.88 -20.88 -42.03
N SER A 163 20.40 -19.74 -42.43
CA SER A 163 20.20 -18.39 -41.90
C SER A 163 18.71 -17.92 -41.93
N ASP A 164 17.73 -18.83 -41.92
CA ASP A 164 16.35 -18.52 -42.31
C ASP A 164 15.45 -18.17 -41.11
N ALA A 165 15.84 -18.62 -39.91
CA ALA A 165 15.13 -18.30 -38.67
C ALA A 165 15.58 -16.95 -38.09
N THR A 166 15.45 -15.89 -38.89
CA THR A 166 15.80 -14.54 -38.45
C THR A 166 14.59 -13.67 -38.18
N ALA A 167 14.54 -13.08 -36.99
CA ALA A 167 13.82 -11.87 -36.70
C ALA A 167 14.84 -10.77 -36.38
N TRP A 168 14.55 -9.52 -36.77
CA TRP A 168 15.51 -8.41 -36.67
C TRP A 168 16.84 -8.67 -37.40
N SER A 169 16.83 -9.48 -38.47
CA SER A 169 18.02 -9.91 -39.21
C SER A 169 19.07 -10.65 -38.35
N GLN A 170 18.65 -11.23 -37.23
CA GLN A 170 19.50 -11.94 -36.27
C GLN A 170 18.96 -13.33 -36.03
N LEU A 171 19.82 -14.25 -35.61
CA LEU A 171 19.38 -15.59 -35.22
C LEU A 171 18.44 -15.49 -34.02
N THR A 172 17.29 -16.15 -34.10
CA THR A 172 16.27 -16.08 -33.05
C THR A 172 15.73 -17.45 -32.69
N ASP A 173 15.25 -17.55 -31.45
CA ASP A 173 14.38 -18.59 -30.94
C ASP A 173 13.00 -17.99 -30.59
N TYR A 174 12.16 -18.73 -29.89
CA TYR A 174 10.88 -18.29 -29.35
C TYR A 174 10.86 -18.40 -27.83
N ILE A 175 9.97 -17.62 -27.25
CA ILE A 175 9.50 -17.77 -25.87
C ILE A 175 7.97 -17.75 -25.91
N ALA A 176 7.35 -18.62 -25.14
CA ALA A 176 5.92 -18.58 -24.89
C ALA A 176 5.67 -18.54 -23.38
N ALA A 177 4.90 -17.56 -22.94
CA ALA A 177 4.52 -17.39 -21.54
C ALA A 177 3.02 -17.25 -21.42
N THR A 178 2.44 -17.90 -20.41
CA THR A 178 1.05 -17.67 -20.02
C THR A 178 1.02 -16.99 -18.66
N CYS A 179 0.26 -15.90 -18.58
CA CYS A 179 0.17 -15.05 -17.41
C CYS A 179 -1.28 -14.94 -16.95
N ILE A 180 -1.46 -14.98 -15.65
CA ILE A 180 -2.75 -14.80 -14.98
C ILE A 180 -2.71 -13.52 -14.16
N LEU A 181 -3.83 -12.81 -14.16
CA LEU A 181 -4.04 -11.61 -13.38
C LEU A 181 -5.36 -11.76 -12.62
N TYR A 182 -5.26 -11.94 -11.30
CA TYR A 182 -6.37 -12.35 -10.46
C TYR A 182 -6.54 -11.43 -9.25
N PRO A 183 -7.78 -11.09 -8.89
CA PRO A 183 -8.03 -10.29 -7.70
C PRO A 183 -7.70 -11.12 -6.46
N CYS A 184 -7.00 -10.50 -5.52
CA CYS A 184 -6.53 -11.17 -4.32
C CYS A 184 -6.58 -10.25 -3.11
N VAL A 185 -6.66 -10.86 -1.92
CA VAL A 185 -6.32 -10.21 -0.66
C VAL A 185 -4.81 -10.36 -0.46
N LYS A 186 -4.09 -9.24 -0.48
CA LYS A 186 -2.67 -9.18 -0.15
C LYS A 186 -2.53 -8.92 1.34
N HIS A 187 -1.80 -9.79 2.03
CA HIS A 187 -1.49 -9.66 3.45
C HIS A 187 -0.06 -9.14 3.57
N TYR A 188 0.12 -8.07 4.33
CA TYR A 188 1.38 -7.35 4.43
C TYR A 188 1.95 -7.44 5.85
N ALA A 189 3.28 -7.43 5.91
CA ALA A 189 4.05 -7.03 7.08
C ALA A 189 4.61 -5.63 6.82
N GLY A 190 4.07 -4.63 7.51
CA GLY A 190 4.46 -3.23 7.40
C GLY A 190 5.45 -2.82 8.48
N GLU A 191 6.53 -2.16 8.08
CA GLU A 191 7.54 -1.59 8.97
C GLU A 191 7.85 -0.15 8.56
N VAL A 192 7.94 0.77 9.52
CA VAL A 192 8.31 2.17 9.23
C VAL A 192 9.80 2.34 9.51
N LYS A 193 10.59 2.60 8.47
CA LYS A 193 12.02 2.92 8.57
C LYS A 193 12.28 4.33 8.07
N ASN A 194 12.94 5.15 8.87
CA ASN A 194 13.29 6.55 8.52
C ASN A 194 12.08 7.38 8.07
N GLY A 195 10.92 7.20 8.72
CA GLY A 195 9.68 7.90 8.36
C GLY A 195 9.01 7.40 7.06
N ALA A 196 9.56 6.38 6.40
CA ALA A 196 8.97 5.74 5.23
C ALA A 196 8.39 4.37 5.60
N LEU A 197 7.13 4.12 5.21
CA LEU A 197 6.53 2.80 5.31
C LEU A 197 7.16 1.88 4.26
N LYS A 198 7.63 0.71 4.70
CA LYS A 198 8.01 -0.41 3.86
C LYS A 198 7.05 -1.56 4.12
N GLU A 199 6.45 -2.09 3.07
CA GLU A 199 5.53 -3.22 3.16
C GLU A 199 6.15 -4.43 2.44
N ARG A 200 6.09 -5.59 3.08
CA ARG A 200 6.40 -6.86 2.44
C ARG A 200 5.12 -7.68 2.34
N VAL A 201 4.84 -8.22 1.16
CA VAL A 201 3.73 -9.17 0.98
C VAL A 201 4.13 -10.51 1.60
N VAL A 202 3.30 -11.01 2.49
CA VAL A 202 3.50 -12.28 3.21
C VAL A 202 2.65 -13.38 2.59
N LYS A 203 1.40 -13.08 2.24
CA LYS A 203 0.44 -14.06 1.72
C LYS A 203 -0.55 -13.41 0.77
N ASN A 204 -0.82 -14.10 -0.34
CA ASN A 204 -1.87 -13.74 -1.29
C ASN A 204 -2.98 -14.77 -1.21
N THR A 205 -4.23 -14.32 -1.05
CA THR A 205 -5.41 -15.19 -1.07
C THR A 205 -6.30 -14.78 -2.23
N PRO A 206 -6.50 -15.61 -3.26
CA PRO A 206 -7.38 -15.26 -4.38
C PRO A 206 -8.81 -15.02 -3.92
N LEU A 207 -9.51 -14.09 -4.58
CA LEU A 207 -10.94 -13.92 -4.38
C LEU A 207 -11.71 -15.00 -5.14
N ARG A 208 -12.88 -15.36 -4.63
CA ARG A 208 -13.79 -16.32 -5.27
C ARG A 208 -15.07 -15.64 -5.72
N LEU A 209 -15.58 -16.04 -6.88
CA LEU A 209 -16.95 -15.73 -7.30
C LEU A 209 -17.96 -16.30 -6.31
N GLN A 210 -18.91 -15.47 -5.88
CA GLN A 210 -19.98 -15.87 -4.96
C GLN A 210 -21.15 -16.52 -5.73
N LYS A 211 -20.86 -17.62 -6.43
CA LYS A 211 -21.82 -18.41 -7.22
C LYS A 211 -21.70 -19.90 -6.81
N PRO A 212 -22.82 -20.61 -6.58
CA PRO A 212 -22.80 -22.01 -6.15
C PRO A 212 -22.47 -22.99 -7.28
N GLU A 213 -22.65 -22.62 -8.56
CA GLU A 213 -22.38 -23.50 -9.71
C GLU A 213 -20.88 -23.65 -10.06
N PRO A 214 -20.48 -24.76 -10.74
CA PRO A 214 -19.12 -24.94 -11.26
C PRO A 214 -18.76 -23.84 -12.28
N LEU A 215 -17.55 -23.30 -12.16
CA LEU A 215 -17.03 -22.25 -13.04
C LEU A 215 -16.99 -22.58 -14.55
N TRP A 216 -16.98 -23.87 -14.91
CA TRP A 216 -16.81 -24.34 -16.28
C TRP A 216 -18.14 -24.68 -16.98
N ASP A 217 -19.28 -24.48 -16.31
CA ASP A 217 -20.57 -24.63 -16.97
C ASP A 217 -20.75 -23.43 -17.92
N GLY A 218 -20.62 -23.71 -19.22
CA GLY A 218 -20.37 -22.77 -20.32
C GLY A 218 -21.51 -21.81 -20.66
N ASP A 219 -22.20 -21.26 -19.65
CA ASP A 219 -23.04 -20.10 -19.84
C ASP A 219 -22.19 -18.84 -19.63
N GLU A 220 -21.67 -18.30 -20.72
CA GLU A 220 -20.93 -17.03 -20.82
C GLU A 220 -21.77 -15.79 -20.46
N THR A 221 -22.77 -15.93 -19.58
CA THR A 221 -23.40 -14.78 -18.97
C THR A 221 -22.48 -14.29 -17.84
N LEU A 222 -21.76 -13.22 -18.17
CA LEU A 222 -21.00 -12.34 -17.29
C LEU A 222 -21.39 -12.51 -15.81
N PRO A 223 -20.47 -12.84 -14.90
CA PRO A 223 -20.82 -12.89 -13.49
C PRO A 223 -21.24 -11.49 -13.04
N GLN A 224 -22.55 -11.26 -12.93
CA GLN A 224 -23.11 -10.16 -12.13
C GLN A 224 -22.89 -10.39 -10.63
N THR A 225 -22.07 -11.37 -10.27
CA THR A 225 -21.77 -11.78 -8.90
C THR A 225 -20.46 -11.17 -8.43
N PHE A 226 -20.46 -10.74 -7.17
CA PHE A 226 -19.26 -10.20 -6.55
C PHE A 226 -18.19 -11.28 -6.45
N MET A 227 -16.93 -10.87 -6.66
CA MET A 227 -15.79 -11.64 -6.19
C MET A 227 -15.51 -11.24 -4.74
N ARG A 228 -15.40 -12.21 -3.84
CA ARG A 228 -15.17 -11.95 -2.42
C ARG A 228 -14.11 -12.85 -1.83
N GLY A 229 -13.49 -12.35 -0.77
CA GLY A 229 -12.51 -13.05 0.04
C GLY A 229 -12.57 -12.56 1.47
N VAL A 230 -12.03 -13.37 2.39
CA VAL A 230 -11.94 -13.01 3.81
C VAL A 230 -10.50 -12.63 4.12
N GLN A 231 -10.33 -11.53 4.84
CA GLN A 231 -9.03 -11.07 5.33
C GLN A 231 -8.76 -11.74 6.69
N THR A 232 -7.62 -12.42 6.80
CA THR A 232 -7.22 -13.13 8.02
C THR A 232 -5.72 -13.00 8.24
N PRO A 233 -5.25 -12.66 9.45
CA PRO A 233 -6.01 -12.28 10.63
C PRO A 233 -6.53 -10.84 10.55
N TRP A 234 -7.58 -10.53 11.31
CA TRP A 234 -8.15 -9.18 11.40
C TRP A 234 -8.67 -8.85 12.80
N LEU A 235 -8.38 -7.66 13.31
CA LEU A 235 -8.83 -7.21 14.63
C LEU A 235 -10.05 -6.30 14.51
N VAL A 236 -11.22 -6.74 15.01
CA VAL A 236 -12.44 -5.90 15.11
C VAL A 236 -12.83 -5.74 16.57
N ASN A 237 -12.95 -4.50 17.04
CA ASN A 237 -13.42 -4.18 18.41
C ASN A 237 -12.70 -5.00 19.51
N GLY A 238 -11.39 -5.17 19.39
CA GLY A 238 -10.56 -5.92 20.36
C GLY A 238 -10.63 -7.45 20.25
N THR A 239 -11.46 -7.99 19.36
CA THR A 239 -11.52 -9.43 19.07
C THR A 239 -10.69 -9.74 17.83
N LEU A 240 -9.70 -10.63 17.99
CA LEU A 240 -8.86 -11.10 16.88
C LEU A 240 -9.55 -12.25 16.15
N TYR A 241 -9.85 -12.04 14.88
CA TYR A 241 -10.40 -13.04 13.99
C TYR A 241 -9.28 -13.65 13.16
N THR A 242 -9.21 -14.97 13.18
CA THR A 242 -8.23 -15.84 12.52
C THR A 242 -8.97 -16.89 11.70
N SER A 243 -8.27 -17.60 10.81
CA SER A 243 -8.86 -18.67 10.01
C SER A 243 -9.61 -19.75 10.84
N SER A 244 -9.16 -20.02 12.07
CA SER A 244 -9.77 -21.01 12.97
C SER A 244 -11.04 -20.56 13.69
N ASN A 245 -11.13 -19.28 14.07
CA ASN A 245 -12.21 -18.78 14.93
C ASN A 245 -13.21 -17.90 14.18
N MET A 246 -12.90 -17.47 12.94
CA MET A 246 -13.67 -16.51 12.15
C MET A 246 -15.18 -16.76 12.20
N THR A 247 -15.62 -17.96 11.80
CA THR A 247 -17.05 -18.32 11.78
C THR A 247 -17.66 -18.32 13.18
N SER A 248 -17.05 -19.06 14.11
CA SER A 248 -17.58 -19.23 15.48
C SER A 248 -17.69 -17.93 16.28
N ALA A 249 -16.75 -16.99 16.08
CA ALA A 249 -16.76 -15.70 16.72
C ALA A 249 -17.78 -14.76 16.06
N SER A 250 -17.87 -14.78 14.72
CA SER A 250 -18.76 -13.90 13.96
C SER A 250 -20.23 -14.25 14.08
N GLU A 251 -20.56 -15.50 14.37
CA GLU A 251 -21.95 -15.92 14.59
C GLU A 251 -22.64 -15.14 15.73
N LYS A 252 -21.85 -14.73 16.73
CA LYS A 252 -22.32 -13.93 17.88
C LYS A 252 -22.64 -12.48 17.51
N LEU A 253 -22.20 -12.02 16.34
CA LEU A 253 -22.47 -10.66 15.86
C LEU A 253 -23.92 -10.53 15.33
N PRO A 254 -24.51 -9.32 15.44
CA PRO A 254 -25.81 -9.05 14.85
C PRO A 254 -25.74 -9.13 13.32
N SER A 255 -26.84 -9.53 12.66
CA SER A 255 -26.93 -9.71 11.20
C SER A 255 -26.34 -8.59 10.33
N PRO A 256 -26.52 -7.28 10.62
CA PRO A 256 -25.91 -6.22 9.79
C PRO A 256 -24.38 -6.12 9.90
N ALA A 257 -23.77 -6.70 10.94
CA ALA A 257 -22.34 -6.63 11.21
C ALA A 257 -21.57 -7.88 10.73
N LYS A 258 -22.27 -8.91 10.24
CA LYS A 258 -21.67 -10.14 9.72
C LYS A 258 -22.11 -10.44 8.31
N GLU A 259 -21.29 -11.18 7.59
CA GLU A 259 -21.56 -11.62 6.23
C GLU A 259 -21.01 -13.03 6.02
N THR A 260 -21.79 -13.89 5.37
CA THR A 260 -21.34 -15.24 4.99
C THR A 260 -20.86 -15.20 3.55
N VAL A 261 -19.63 -15.66 3.33
CA VAL A 261 -19.00 -15.69 2.02
C VAL A 261 -18.45 -17.07 1.73
N SER A 262 -18.57 -17.50 0.49
CA SER A 262 -17.95 -18.73 0.01
C SER A 262 -16.48 -18.43 -0.31
N VAL A 263 -15.58 -19.09 0.41
CA VAL A 263 -14.13 -19.02 0.18
C VAL A 263 -13.63 -20.30 -0.48
N LEU A 264 -12.44 -20.23 -1.06
CA LEU A 264 -11.74 -21.39 -1.59
C LEU A 264 -11.50 -22.42 -0.46
N PHE A 265 -11.71 -23.70 -0.76
CA PHE A 265 -11.39 -24.78 0.16
C PHE A 265 -9.88 -24.81 0.44
N LYS A 266 -9.43 -25.34 1.59
CA LYS A 266 -8.04 -25.22 2.05
C LYS A 266 -7.01 -25.74 1.03
N ASP A 267 -7.34 -26.81 0.31
CA ASP A 267 -6.45 -27.48 -0.65
C ASP A 267 -6.83 -27.19 -2.12
N TRP A 268 -7.50 -26.06 -2.38
CA TRP A 268 -7.97 -25.66 -3.72
C TRP A 268 -6.88 -25.68 -4.80
N ALA A 269 -5.62 -25.46 -4.42
CA ALA A 269 -4.47 -25.53 -5.31
C ALA A 269 -4.33 -26.90 -6.00
N ASN A 270 -4.70 -27.97 -5.30
CA ASN A 270 -4.54 -29.36 -5.74
C ASN A 270 -5.82 -30.01 -6.27
N GLU A 271 -6.95 -29.28 -6.24
CA GLU A 271 -8.25 -29.74 -6.73
C GLU A 271 -8.16 -30.25 -8.18
N ASP A 272 -8.96 -31.27 -8.46
CA ASP A 272 -9.11 -31.79 -9.82
C ASP A 272 -9.77 -30.71 -10.71
N LEU A 273 -9.16 -30.47 -11.87
CA LEU A 273 -9.61 -29.47 -12.83
C LEU A 273 -10.91 -29.88 -13.52
N ASP A 274 -11.12 -31.19 -13.66
CA ASP A 274 -12.27 -31.78 -14.33
C ASP A 274 -13.47 -31.96 -13.36
N ALA A 275 -13.27 -31.69 -12.06
CA ALA A 275 -14.30 -31.73 -11.03
C ALA A 275 -14.87 -30.33 -10.69
N PRO A 276 -16.11 -30.26 -10.18
CA PRO A 276 -16.65 -29.03 -9.60
C PRO A 276 -15.74 -28.48 -8.50
N SER A 277 -15.47 -27.17 -8.52
CA SER A 277 -14.65 -26.53 -7.49
C SER A 277 -15.33 -26.57 -6.13
N GLU A 278 -14.66 -27.12 -5.13
CA GLU A 278 -15.16 -27.13 -3.75
C GLU A 278 -15.11 -25.72 -3.13
N TYR A 279 -15.91 -25.50 -2.10
CA TYR A 279 -15.92 -24.25 -1.35
C TYR A 279 -16.28 -24.46 0.11
N THR A 280 -15.84 -23.52 0.95
CA THR A 280 -16.23 -23.46 2.36
C THR A 280 -16.96 -22.16 2.63
N ASN A 281 -18.09 -22.23 3.33
CA ASN A 281 -18.79 -21.02 3.77
C ASN A 281 -18.16 -20.52 5.07
N VAL A 282 -17.68 -19.29 5.05
CA VAL A 282 -17.10 -18.61 6.22
C VAL A 282 -17.97 -17.42 6.56
N THR A 283 -18.41 -17.35 7.82
CA THR A 283 -19.10 -16.17 8.35
C THR A 283 -18.06 -15.27 8.99
N ALA A 284 -17.93 -14.04 8.49
CA ALA A 284 -16.95 -13.07 8.97
C ALA A 284 -17.64 -11.76 9.37
N PRO A 285 -16.99 -10.90 10.17
CA PRO A 285 -17.43 -9.52 10.33
C PRO A 285 -17.40 -8.84 8.96
N ARG A 286 -18.40 -8.01 8.66
CA ARG A 286 -18.51 -7.34 7.36
C ARG A 286 -17.27 -6.53 6.99
N GLU A 287 -16.56 -6.00 7.99
CA GLU A 287 -15.31 -5.26 7.82
C GLU A 287 -14.12 -6.13 7.39
N CYS A 288 -14.17 -7.44 7.64
CA CYS A 288 -13.13 -8.39 7.23
C CYS A 288 -13.34 -8.94 5.82
N VAL A 289 -14.45 -8.61 5.16
CA VAL A 289 -14.78 -9.12 3.82
C VAL A 289 -14.26 -8.17 2.76
N ALA A 290 -13.30 -8.64 1.95
CA ALA A 290 -12.90 -7.96 0.73
C ALA A 290 -13.92 -8.29 -0.37
N SER A 291 -14.45 -7.29 -1.04
CA SER A 291 -15.36 -7.47 -2.16
C SER A 291 -14.94 -6.65 -3.36
N LEU A 292 -15.05 -7.24 -4.55
CA LEU A 292 -14.75 -6.60 -5.82
C LEU A 292 -16.01 -6.63 -6.69
N TRP A 293 -16.36 -5.47 -7.23
CA TRP A 293 -17.59 -5.27 -7.98
C TRP A 293 -17.50 -5.90 -9.37
N PRO A 294 -18.53 -6.65 -9.83
CA PRO A 294 -18.49 -7.33 -11.13
C PRO A 294 -18.29 -6.39 -12.32
N ALA A 295 -18.85 -5.18 -12.27
CA ALA A 295 -18.68 -4.21 -13.36
C ALA A 295 -17.22 -3.74 -13.51
N PHE A 296 -16.44 -3.74 -12.42
CA PHE A 296 -15.00 -3.50 -12.51
C PHE A 296 -14.33 -4.60 -13.32
N ILE A 297 -14.57 -5.88 -12.99
CA ILE A 297 -13.98 -7.02 -13.71
C ILE A 297 -14.34 -6.99 -15.20
N LEU A 298 -15.60 -6.68 -15.53
CA LEU A 298 -16.04 -6.58 -16.92
C LEU A 298 -15.31 -5.45 -17.68
N ALA A 299 -15.32 -4.24 -17.13
CA ALA A 299 -14.65 -3.10 -17.75
C ALA A 299 -13.14 -3.36 -17.89
N PHE A 300 -12.55 -3.97 -16.87
CA PHE A 300 -11.14 -4.33 -16.82
C PHE A 300 -10.78 -5.37 -17.88
N ARG A 301 -11.56 -6.46 -18.00
CA ARG A 301 -11.34 -7.48 -19.04
C ARG A 301 -11.43 -6.88 -20.44
N ARG A 302 -12.41 -6.01 -20.70
CA ARG A 302 -12.54 -5.33 -21.99
C ARG A 302 -11.31 -4.46 -22.32
N GLU A 303 -10.80 -3.74 -21.35
CA GLU A 303 -9.59 -2.91 -21.51
C GLU A 303 -8.35 -3.77 -21.78
N LEU A 304 -8.22 -4.90 -21.07
CA LEU A 304 -7.13 -5.84 -21.30
C LEU A 304 -7.24 -6.53 -22.65
N THR A 305 -8.43 -6.93 -23.10
CA THR A 305 -8.63 -7.45 -24.46
C THR A 305 -8.17 -6.42 -25.49
N GLY A 306 -8.56 -5.15 -25.36
CA GLY A 306 -8.13 -4.11 -26.30
C GLY A 306 -6.61 -3.87 -26.33
N THR A 307 -5.90 -4.20 -25.25
CA THR A 307 -4.47 -3.93 -25.08
C THR A 307 -3.58 -5.15 -25.39
N PHE A 308 -3.95 -6.33 -24.90
CA PHE A 308 -3.14 -7.55 -24.87
C PHE A 308 -3.54 -8.60 -25.91
N ASP A 309 -4.76 -8.54 -26.45
CA ASP A 309 -5.08 -9.29 -27.67
C ASP A 309 -4.52 -8.50 -28.85
N ALA A 310 -3.29 -8.84 -29.23
CA ALA A 310 -2.47 -8.00 -30.07
C ALA A 310 -1.39 -8.80 -30.80
N TYR A 311 -0.93 -8.26 -31.92
CA TYR A 311 0.24 -8.77 -32.63
C TYR A 311 1.21 -7.63 -32.95
N CYS A 312 2.49 -7.97 -33.00
CA CYS A 312 3.54 -7.04 -33.34
C CYS A 312 4.20 -7.45 -34.65
N ARG A 313 4.40 -6.47 -35.54
CA ARG A 313 5.06 -6.68 -36.82
C ARG A 313 6.12 -5.60 -37.06
N PRO A 314 7.22 -5.93 -37.74
CA PRO A 314 8.19 -4.93 -38.14
C PRO A 314 7.52 -3.85 -39.01
N GLN A 315 7.96 -2.59 -38.87
CA GLN A 315 7.46 -1.46 -39.64
C GLN A 315 8.60 -0.76 -40.39
N GLY A 316 8.34 -0.44 -41.66
CA GLY A 316 9.31 0.21 -42.54
C GLY A 316 10.32 -0.77 -43.14
N PHE A 317 11.35 -0.21 -43.79
CA PHE A 317 12.45 -0.99 -44.39
C PHE A 317 13.50 -1.43 -43.35
N GLN A 318 13.39 -0.95 -42.12
CA GLN A 318 14.30 -1.29 -41.02
C GLN A 318 13.66 -2.38 -40.16
N ALA A 319 14.34 -3.52 -40.03
CA ALA A 319 13.84 -4.65 -39.24
C ALA A 319 13.81 -4.39 -37.73
N GLU A 320 14.45 -3.30 -37.25
CA GLU A 320 14.59 -2.95 -35.84
C GLU A 320 13.33 -2.33 -35.22
N TYR A 321 12.53 -1.61 -35.99
CA TYR A 321 11.33 -0.96 -35.48
C TYR A 321 10.12 -1.88 -35.59
N VAL A 322 9.45 -2.12 -34.46
CA VAL A 322 8.27 -2.98 -34.38
C VAL A 322 7.06 -2.17 -33.93
N ALA A 323 5.96 -2.30 -34.67
CA ALA A 323 4.68 -1.73 -34.28
C ALA A 323 3.73 -2.85 -33.85
N CYS A 324 3.08 -2.65 -32.71
CA CYS A 324 2.09 -3.57 -32.17
C CYS A 324 0.68 -3.03 -32.36
N PHE A 325 -0.23 -3.91 -32.76
CA PHE A 325 -1.62 -3.58 -33.06
C PHE A 325 -2.52 -4.47 -32.21
N GLY A 326 -3.44 -3.86 -31.46
CA GLY A 326 -4.46 -4.58 -30.72
C GLY A 326 -5.58 -5.11 -31.63
N SER A 327 -6.50 -5.86 -31.06
CA SER A 327 -7.68 -6.45 -31.74
C SER A 327 -8.52 -5.43 -32.52
N ASN A 328 -8.59 -4.18 -32.04
CA ASN A 328 -9.30 -3.09 -32.69
C ASN A 328 -8.48 -2.34 -33.76
N GLY A 329 -7.26 -2.81 -34.08
CA GLY A 329 -6.36 -2.18 -35.05
C GLY A 329 -5.61 -0.94 -34.55
N GLY A 330 -5.85 -0.51 -33.30
CA GLY A 330 -5.11 0.57 -32.66
C GLY A 330 -3.70 0.15 -32.23
N ASN A 331 -2.78 1.12 -32.13
CA ASN A 331 -1.43 0.87 -31.65
C ASN A 331 -1.45 0.43 -30.17
N SER A 332 -0.80 -0.69 -29.85
CA SER A 332 -0.62 -1.17 -28.47
C SER A 332 0.80 -0.89 -27.97
N LEU A 333 0.96 0.23 -27.25
CA LEU A 333 2.24 0.60 -26.65
C LEU A 333 2.69 -0.38 -25.56
N ALA A 334 1.74 -0.98 -24.82
CA ALA A 334 2.03 -1.96 -23.79
C ALA A 334 2.71 -3.21 -24.39
N MET A 335 2.23 -3.69 -25.53
CA MET A 335 2.81 -4.86 -26.19
C MET A 335 4.15 -4.55 -26.84
N ALA A 336 4.33 -3.31 -27.33
CA ALA A 336 5.64 -2.85 -27.80
C ALA A 336 6.66 -2.78 -26.66
N ALA A 337 6.23 -2.43 -25.44
CA ALA A 337 7.09 -2.42 -24.25
C ALA A 337 7.42 -3.83 -23.75
N ILE A 338 6.50 -4.79 -23.87
CA ILE A 338 6.79 -6.21 -23.55
C ILE A 338 7.79 -6.81 -24.53
N LEU A 339 7.68 -6.43 -25.81
CA LEU A 339 8.59 -6.91 -26.85
C LEU A 339 9.90 -6.13 -26.83
N HIS A 340 10.86 -6.60 -26.06
CA HIS A 340 12.24 -6.13 -26.17
C HIS A 340 12.94 -6.87 -27.32
N PRO A 341 13.43 -6.17 -28.37
CA PRO A 341 14.14 -6.81 -29.46
C PRO A 341 15.30 -7.66 -28.94
N ARG A 342 15.26 -8.97 -29.22
CA ARG A 342 16.23 -10.00 -28.82
C ARG A 342 16.19 -10.45 -27.36
N THR A 343 15.88 -9.57 -26.42
CA THR A 343 16.05 -9.85 -24.97
C THR A 343 14.75 -10.17 -24.23
N THR A 344 13.64 -10.35 -24.94
CA THR A 344 12.36 -10.74 -24.31
C THR A 344 12.51 -12.11 -23.67
N ASN A 345 12.34 -12.22 -22.36
CA ASN A 345 12.39 -13.49 -21.64
C ASN A 345 11.29 -13.57 -20.57
N LEU A 346 11.14 -14.74 -19.94
CA LEU A 346 10.08 -14.96 -18.96
C LEU A 346 10.14 -13.96 -17.80
N ASP A 347 11.34 -13.62 -17.32
CA ASP A 347 11.50 -12.70 -16.20
C ASP A 347 11.09 -11.27 -16.56
N SER A 348 11.45 -10.79 -17.75
CA SER A 348 11.00 -9.49 -18.26
C SER A 348 9.48 -9.43 -18.44
N ILE A 349 8.87 -10.51 -18.93
CA ILE A 349 7.41 -10.61 -19.04
C ILE A 349 6.78 -10.57 -17.64
N ARG A 350 7.31 -11.38 -16.72
CA ARG A 350 6.83 -11.43 -15.33
C ARG A 350 6.92 -10.07 -14.64
N GLU A 351 8.05 -9.38 -14.76
CA GLU A 351 8.26 -8.05 -14.16
C GLU A 351 7.27 -7.01 -14.72
N ASN A 352 7.03 -7.01 -16.03
CA ASN A 352 6.06 -6.11 -16.66
C ASN A 352 4.63 -6.34 -16.16
N ILE A 353 4.23 -7.61 -16.03
CA ILE A 353 2.89 -7.97 -15.54
C ILE A 353 2.76 -7.72 -14.02
N ASP A 354 3.81 -8.00 -13.24
CA ASP A 354 3.86 -7.75 -11.81
C ASP A 354 3.79 -6.25 -11.49
N SER A 355 4.53 -5.42 -12.24
CA SER A 355 4.45 -3.96 -12.17
C SER A 355 3.04 -3.47 -12.49
N MET A 356 2.38 -4.03 -13.51
CA MET A 356 0.98 -3.71 -13.82
C MET A 356 0.05 -4.08 -12.65
N ALA A 357 0.18 -5.28 -12.09
CA ALA A 357 -0.62 -5.74 -10.96
C ALA A 357 -0.41 -4.85 -9.71
N MET A 358 0.82 -4.44 -9.45
CA MET A 358 1.18 -3.54 -8.36
C MET A 358 0.60 -2.14 -8.56
N ARG A 359 0.62 -1.61 -9.79
CA ARG A 359 0.02 -0.31 -10.07
C ARG A 359 -1.50 -0.34 -9.89
N ILE A 360 -2.17 -1.38 -10.39
CA ILE A 360 -3.62 -1.56 -10.20
C ILE A 360 -3.96 -1.64 -8.71
N THR A 361 -3.19 -2.42 -7.94
CA THR A 361 -3.34 -2.53 -6.49
C THR A 361 -3.19 -1.17 -5.80
N THR A 362 -2.21 -0.36 -6.23
CA THR A 362 -1.99 0.98 -5.67
C THR A 362 -3.18 1.91 -5.92
N GLU A 363 -3.76 1.88 -7.12
CA GLU A 363 -4.96 2.68 -7.43
C GLU A 363 -6.20 2.18 -6.68
N MET A 364 -6.37 0.86 -6.52
CA MET A 364 -7.43 0.28 -5.69
C MET A 364 -7.33 0.79 -4.24
N ARG A 365 -6.12 0.79 -3.67
CA ARG A 365 -5.86 1.29 -2.31
C ARG A 365 -6.07 2.81 -2.20
N ARG A 366 -5.70 3.56 -3.24
CA ARG A 366 -5.88 5.03 -3.28
C ARG A 366 -7.35 5.43 -3.36
N ALA A 367 -8.15 4.72 -4.14
CA ALA A 367 -9.59 4.93 -4.19
C ALA A 367 -10.25 4.63 -2.84
N GLY A 368 -9.77 3.59 -2.14
CA GLY A 368 -9.99 3.38 -0.71
C GLY A 368 -11.46 3.19 -0.32
N TRP A 369 -12.21 2.34 -1.02
CA TRP A 369 -13.61 2.08 -0.66
C TRP A 369 -13.65 1.09 0.49
N GLY A 370 -14.04 1.56 1.68
CA GLY A 370 -14.24 0.68 2.84
C GLY A 370 -15.53 -0.16 2.73
N PRO A 371 -15.79 -1.02 3.73
CA PRO A 371 -16.90 -1.99 3.73
C PRO A 371 -18.31 -1.36 3.68
N TYR A 372 -18.40 -0.03 3.83
CA TYR A 372 -19.63 0.75 3.79
C TYR A 372 -19.70 1.72 2.60
N ALA A 373 -18.91 1.50 1.54
CA ALA A 373 -18.93 2.22 0.25
C ALA A 373 -18.73 3.75 0.28
N MET A 374 -18.64 4.37 1.46
CA MET A 374 -18.51 5.82 1.64
C MET A 374 -17.39 6.22 2.62
N ALA A 375 -16.84 5.27 3.39
CA ALA A 375 -15.76 5.54 4.33
C ALA A 375 -14.47 4.95 3.81
N SER A 376 -13.42 5.76 3.68
CA SER A 376 -12.08 5.23 3.48
C SER A 376 -11.59 4.58 4.78
N THR A 377 -11.35 3.28 4.72
CA THR A 377 -10.79 2.54 5.85
C THR A 377 -9.27 2.55 5.75
N ALA A 378 -8.63 3.35 6.59
CA ALA A 378 -7.20 3.31 6.78
C ALA A 378 -6.84 2.25 7.83
N SER A 379 -5.77 1.48 7.56
CA SER A 379 -5.15 0.66 8.60
C SER A 379 -4.55 1.59 9.66
N LYS A 380 -4.84 1.32 10.93
CA LYS A 380 -4.36 2.13 12.06
C LYS A 380 -3.14 1.45 12.66
N GLY A 381 -2.06 2.21 12.81
CA GLY A 381 -0.89 1.85 13.59
C GLY A 381 -0.81 2.66 14.87
N ASP A 382 0.10 2.26 15.75
CA ASP A 382 0.43 2.98 16.97
C ASP A 382 1.51 4.02 16.67
N ALA A 383 1.33 5.25 17.15
CA ALA A 383 2.28 6.34 16.97
C ALA A 383 2.84 6.78 18.32
N TRP A 384 4.16 6.74 18.48
CA TRP A 384 4.82 7.21 19.68
C TRP A 384 5.03 8.72 19.61
N GLU A 385 4.41 9.46 20.53
CA GLU A 385 4.52 10.92 20.63
C GLU A 385 5.45 11.29 21.79
N ASN A 386 6.41 12.18 21.54
CA ASN A 386 7.24 12.75 22.60
C ASN A 386 6.42 13.84 23.33
N ARG A 387 5.93 13.51 24.53
CA ARG A 387 5.24 14.49 25.41
C ARG A 387 6.20 15.06 26.44
N THR A 388 6.20 16.38 26.58
CA THR A 388 6.90 17.06 27.68
C THR A 388 6.07 16.97 28.95
N CYS A 389 6.45 16.09 29.88
CA CYS A 389 5.84 16.02 31.20
C CYS A 389 6.51 17.04 32.15
N LEU A 390 5.76 18.06 32.56
CA LEU A 390 6.23 19.01 33.57
C LEU A 390 5.93 18.44 34.96
N HIS A 391 6.97 18.07 35.69
CA HIS A 391 6.85 17.71 37.10
C HIS A 391 7.04 18.96 37.97
N VAL A 392 5.95 19.51 38.50
CA VAL A 392 6.00 20.66 39.42
C VAL A 392 6.32 20.16 40.82
N ALA A 393 7.55 20.41 41.28
CA ALA A 393 7.97 20.06 42.62
C ALA A 393 7.50 21.14 43.62
N TRP A 394 6.36 20.91 44.26
CA TRP A 394 5.73 21.85 45.20
C TRP A 394 6.61 22.26 46.39
N ALA A 395 7.57 21.41 46.78
CA ALA A 395 8.53 21.70 47.84
C ALA A 395 9.33 23.00 47.60
N TRP A 396 9.59 23.36 46.34
CA TRP A 396 10.30 24.58 45.99
C TRP A 396 9.49 25.85 46.27
N PHE A 397 8.17 25.76 46.39
CA PHE A 397 7.32 26.88 46.78
C PHE A 397 7.28 27.13 48.29
N ALA A 398 7.82 26.23 49.13
CA ALA A 398 7.82 26.40 50.58
C ALA A 398 8.67 27.60 51.03
N LEU A 399 9.84 27.80 50.43
CA LEU A 399 10.73 28.92 50.77
C LEU A 399 10.11 30.31 50.44
N PRO A 400 9.62 30.58 49.22
CA PRO A 400 9.00 31.87 48.93
C PRO A 400 7.71 32.09 49.73
N LEU A 401 6.92 31.05 49.99
CA LEU A 401 5.70 31.15 50.80
C LEU A 401 6.02 31.49 52.27
N THR A 402 7.02 30.81 52.86
CA THR A 402 7.45 31.08 54.24
C THR A 402 8.01 32.48 54.38
N LEU A 403 8.82 32.95 53.43
CA LEU A 403 9.32 34.32 53.40
C LEU A 403 8.19 35.35 53.32
N LEU A 404 7.19 35.13 52.46
CA LEU A 404 6.03 36.02 52.35
C LEU A 404 5.22 36.10 53.67
N VAL A 405 4.97 34.96 54.31
CA VAL A 405 4.26 34.91 55.59
C VAL A 405 5.07 35.63 56.68
N LEU A 406 6.37 35.40 56.74
CA LEU A 406 7.24 36.00 57.76
C LEU A 406 7.33 37.52 57.58
N CYS A 407 7.42 38.00 56.34
CA CYS A 407 7.34 39.42 56.02
C CYS A 407 5.98 40.02 56.44
N ALA A 408 4.87 39.36 56.13
CA ALA A 408 3.54 39.83 56.53
C ALA A 408 3.41 39.91 58.06
N VAL A 409 3.88 38.89 58.79
CA VAL A 409 3.88 38.88 60.26
C VAL A 409 4.72 40.00 60.83
N MET A 410 5.93 40.23 60.30
CA MET A 410 6.80 41.31 60.76
C MET A 410 6.19 42.69 60.52
N ILE A 411 5.58 42.92 59.37
CA ILE A 411 4.89 44.18 59.06
C ILE A 411 3.69 44.37 60.00
N SER A 412 2.85 43.36 60.18
CA SER A 412 1.72 43.41 61.11
C SER A 412 2.19 43.66 62.55
N TRP A 413 3.28 43.03 62.97
CA TRP A 413 3.85 43.23 64.31
C TRP A 413 4.34 44.66 64.51
N ILE A 414 5.00 45.25 63.51
CA ILE A 414 5.43 46.65 63.55
C ILE A 414 4.22 47.58 63.66
N ILE A 415 3.18 47.36 62.86
CA ILE A 415 1.95 48.18 62.88
C ILE A 415 1.26 48.08 64.24
N VAL A 416 1.11 46.87 64.78
CA VAL A 416 0.46 46.64 66.08
C VAL A 416 1.27 47.25 67.22
N LYS A 417 2.61 47.10 67.20
CA LYS A 417 3.48 47.69 68.23
C LYS A 417 3.42 49.22 68.21
N GLU A 418 3.40 49.83 67.02
CA GLU A 418 3.26 51.29 66.88
C GLU A 418 1.90 51.79 67.35
N LEU A 419 0.82 51.05 67.06
CA LEU A 419 -0.54 51.38 67.52
C LEU A 419 -0.70 51.24 69.04
N LEU A 420 -0.06 50.22 69.65
CA LEU A 420 -0.14 49.96 71.10
C LEU A 420 0.77 50.88 71.93
N ASN A 421 1.96 51.24 71.42
CA ASN A 421 2.92 52.12 72.11
C ASN A 421 2.79 53.59 71.70
N ARG A 422 1.57 54.04 71.37
CA ARG A 422 1.27 55.39 70.88
C ARG A 422 1.78 56.51 71.80
N ASP A 423 1.87 56.23 73.11
CA ASP A 423 2.31 57.19 74.14
C ASP A 423 3.85 57.29 74.30
N THR A 424 4.63 56.44 73.61
CA THR A 424 6.11 56.47 73.64
C THR A 424 6.74 56.74 72.26
N SER A 425 5.92 57.08 71.27
CA SER A 425 6.42 57.48 69.95
C SER A 425 7.23 58.77 70.10
N VAL A 426 8.54 58.66 69.89
CA VAL A 426 9.47 59.77 70.12
C VAL A 426 9.15 60.88 69.11
N VAL A 427 8.68 62.02 69.62
CA VAL A 427 8.06 63.14 68.87
C VAL A 427 8.93 63.66 67.71
N TRP A 428 10.25 63.48 67.78
CA TRP A 428 11.18 63.91 66.73
C TRP A 428 11.00 63.21 65.37
N LYS A 429 10.37 62.03 65.30
CA LYS A 429 10.12 61.35 64.02
C LYS A 429 8.88 61.88 63.27
N GLY A 430 8.00 62.63 63.93
CA GLY A 430 6.73 63.10 63.37
C GLY A 430 6.68 64.59 63.03
N SER A 431 7.60 65.42 63.53
CA SER A 431 7.59 66.86 63.26
C SER A 431 8.97 67.52 63.41
N VAL A 432 9.36 68.28 62.39
CA VAL A 432 10.57 69.14 62.42
C VAL A 432 10.47 70.21 63.53
N LEU A 433 9.27 70.56 63.95
CA LEU A 433 9.00 71.56 64.99
C LEU A 433 9.60 71.18 66.35
N ALA A 434 9.56 69.88 66.70
CA ALA A 434 10.14 69.37 67.94
C ALA A 434 11.67 69.54 67.98
N PHE A 435 12.32 69.52 66.81
CA PHE A 435 13.75 69.75 66.70
C PHE A 435 14.11 71.24 66.86
N LEU A 436 13.30 72.15 66.32
CA LEU A 436 13.53 73.60 66.38
C LEU A 436 13.35 74.20 67.78
N LEU A 437 12.46 73.62 68.59
CA LEU A 437 12.12 74.15 69.92
C LEU A 437 13.02 73.61 71.04
N ARG A 438 13.88 72.62 70.74
CA ARG A 438 14.69 71.87 71.72
C ARG A 438 15.48 72.76 72.67
N ASP A 439 16.03 73.86 72.18
CA ASP A 439 16.89 74.76 72.97
C ASP A 439 16.11 75.80 73.77
N HIS A 440 14.81 76.01 73.49
CA HIS A 440 14.00 77.04 74.15
C HIS A 440 13.10 76.49 75.27
N VAL A 441 12.83 75.19 75.29
CA VAL A 441 11.98 74.57 76.31
C VAL A 441 12.71 73.35 76.90
N PRO A 442 13.25 73.44 78.14
CA PRO A 442 14.17 72.44 78.69
C PRO A 442 13.56 71.07 79.02
N THR A 443 12.26 70.87 78.80
CA THR A 443 11.52 69.61 79.07
C THR A 443 10.80 69.04 77.84
N ILE A 444 11.23 69.36 76.61
CA ILE A 444 10.60 68.85 75.38
C ILE A 444 10.62 67.32 75.25
N GLU A 445 11.65 66.65 75.78
CA GLU A 445 11.80 65.19 75.63
C GLU A 445 10.72 64.36 76.37
N ILE A 446 9.97 64.99 77.27
CA ILE A 446 8.89 64.38 78.08
C ILE A 446 7.50 64.93 77.75
N MET A 447 7.38 65.87 76.81
CA MET A 447 6.10 66.50 76.44
C MET A 447 5.39 65.75 75.30
N SER A 448 4.07 65.65 75.40
CA SER A 448 3.22 65.12 74.34
C SER A 448 3.08 66.11 73.18
N MET A 449 2.75 65.62 71.98
CA MET A 449 2.67 66.47 70.78
C MET A 449 1.60 67.58 70.88
N ARG A 450 0.57 67.39 71.70
CA ARG A 450 -0.43 68.44 71.99
C ARG A 450 0.14 69.57 72.85
N GLU A 451 1.03 69.24 73.78
CA GLU A 451 1.71 70.21 74.64
C GLU A 451 2.77 71.00 73.85
N VAL A 452 3.46 70.33 72.92
CA VAL A 452 4.41 71.00 72.00
C VAL A 452 3.68 71.95 71.04
N ASP A 453 2.52 71.58 70.49
CA ASP A 453 1.72 72.47 69.63
C ASP A 453 1.14 73.66 70.42
N ALA A 454 0.74 73.46 71.67
CA ALA A 454 0.30 74.55 72.56
C ALA A 454 1.45 75.52 72.89
N ALA A 455 2.65 75.00 73.19
CA ALA A 455 3.82 75.82 73.45
C ALA A 455 4.25 76.60 72.19
N ALA A 456 4.22 75.97 71.02
CA ALA A 456 4.59 76.60 69.75
C ALA A 456 3.64 77.75 69.37
N LYS A 457 2.33 77.65 69.66
CA LYS A 457 1.36 78.73 69.42
C LYS A 457 1.63 79.99 70.23
N GLY A 458 2.35 79.89 71.35
CA GLY A 458 2.78 81.03 72.16
C GLY A 458 4.07 81.70 71.69
N LEU A 459 4.77 81.12 70.71
CA LEU A 459 6.08 81.60 70.24
C LEU A 459 5.93 82.30 68.88
N GLU A 460 6.02 83.63 68.91
CA GLU A 460 6.09 84.45 67.71
C GLU A 460 7.56 84.63 67.32
N VAL A 461 8.04 83.87 66.32
CA VAL A 461 9.44 83.93 65.87
C VAL A 461 9.57 84.94 64.72
N LYS A 462 10.21 86.08 64.99
CA LYS A 462 10.61 87.04 63.94
C LYS A 462 11.99 86.68 63.41
N LEU A 463 12.04 86.20 62.17
CA LEU A 463 13.30 86.01 61.43
C LEU A 463 13.81 87.37 60.96
N GLN A 464 14.83 87.90 61.64
CA GLN A 464 15.62 89.02 61.12
C GLN A 464 16.82 88.47 60.36
N LYS A 465 16.97 88.91 59.11
CA LYS A 465 18.15 88.67 58.30
C LYS A 465 19.27 89.59 58.79
N GLN A 466 20.35 89.01 59.27
CA GLN A 466 21.59 89.73 59.57
C GLN A 466 22.28 89.99 58.21
N GLU A 467 22.64 91.24 57.92
CA GLU A 467 23.27 91.66 56.65
C GLU A 467 24.57 90.90 56.33
#